data_AF-A0A7L3D2A0-F1
#
_entry.id   AF-A0A7L3D2A0-F1
#
_cell.length_a   1.000
_cell.length_b   1.000
_cell.length_c   1.000
_cell.angle_alpha   90.00
_cell.angle_beta   90.00
_cell.angle_gamma   90.00
#
_symmetry.space_group_name_H-M   'P 1'
#
loop_
_entity.id
_entity.type
_entity.pdbx_description
1 polymer ?
#
loop_
_entity_poly.entity_id
_entity_poly.type
_entity_poly.pdbx_seq_one_letter_code
_entity_poly.pdbx_strand_id
1 'polypeptide(L)'
;QAATFRCSARCCEDSTASMQQVQRCIERCQAPLAQAQAIVTAELERFQDRLSRCTLRCDDEAKDALEAGEAQAGVRGRLDACLAACGDAQLRLVPAMARRMQEGLAALPQ
;
A
#
# COMPACT_ATOMS: atom_id res chain seq x y z
N GLN A 1 -9.79 -8.57 14.59
CA GLN A 1 -9.03 -9.76 15.07
C GLN A 1 -9.86 -10.64 16.01
N ALA A 2 -10.41 -10.15 17.12
CA ALA A 2 -11.19 -10.98 18.07
C ALA A 2 -12.41 -11.72 17.44
N ALA A 3 -13.12 -11.08 16.49
CA ALA A 3 -14.23 -11.71 15.76
C ALA A 3 -13.78 -12.91 14.91
N THR A 4 -12.67 -12.76 14.17
CA THR A 4 -12.05 -13.82 13.37
C THR A 4 -11.72 -15.05 14.22
N PHE A 5 -11.07 -14.86 15.37
CA PHE A 5 -10.72 -15.96 16.26
C PHE A 5 -11.94 -16.65 16.86
N ARG A 6 -13.00 -15.90 17.21
CA ARG A 6 -14.27 -16.48 17.67
C ARG A 6 -14.98 -17.28 16.57
N CYS A 7 -14.94 -16.80 15.33
CA CYS A 7 -15.48 -17.53 14.17
C CYS A 7 -14.73 -18.85 13.96
N SER A 8 -13.39 -18.81 13.96
CA SER A 8 -12.57 -20.01 13.83
C SER A 8 -12.79 -21.01 14.97
N ALA A 9 -12.98 -20.54 16.20
CA ALA A 9 -13.29 -21.42 17.34
C ALA A 9 -14.61 -22.17 17.13
N ARG A 10 -15.67 -21.49 16.67
CA ARG A 10 -16.95 -22.13 16.33
C ARG A 10 -16.82 -23.16 15.21
N CYS A 11 -15.95 -22.93 14.23
CA CYS A 11 -15.66 -23.92 13.19
C CYS A 11 -15.05 -25.21 13.78
N CYS A 12 -14.22 -25.09 14.81
CA CYS A 12 -13.58 -26.23 15.48
C CYS A 12 -14.52 -26.97 16.45
N GLU A 13 -15.56 -26.31 16.94
CA GLU A 13 -16.57 -26.90 17.83
C GLU A 13 -17.56 -27.82 17.10
N ASP A 14 -17.64 -27.75 15.77
CA ASP A 14 -18.47 -28.63 14.95
C ASP A 14 -17.85 -30.04 14.84
N SER A 15 -18.28 -30.91 15.75
CA SER A 15 -17.85 -32.31 15.83
C SER A 15 -18.42 -33.20 14.73
N THR A 16 -19.34 -32.70 13.90
CA THR A 16 -19.92 -33.42 12.76
C THR A 16 -19.21 -33.11 11.43
N ALA A 17 -18.43 -32.03 11.40
CA ALA A 17 -17.66 -31.62 10.25
C ALA A 17 -16.36 -32.43 10.11
N SER A 18 -16.05 -32.83 8.89
CA SER A 18 -14.72 -33.36 8.55
C SER A 18 -13.64 -32.28 8.70
N MET A 19 -12.39 -32.68 8.90
CA MET A 19 -11.26 -31.74 9.00
C MET A 19 -11.18 -30.76 7.81
N GLN A 20 -11.47 -31.22 6.59
CA GLN A 20 -11.48 -30.35 5.41
C GLN A 20 -12.60 -29.30 5.42
N GLN A 21 -13.75 -29.61 6.05
CA GLN A 21 -14.84 -28.65 6.22
C GLN A 21 -14.49 -27.60 7.27
N VAL A 22 -13.89 -28.02 8.39
CA VAL A 22 -13.38 -27.10 9.43
C VAL A 22 -12.34 -26.14 8.84
N GLN A 23 -11.41 -26.64 8.04
CA GLN A 23 -10.34 -25.83 7.46
C GLN A 23 -10.88 -24.76 6.49
N ARG A 24 -11.82 -25.13 5.60
CA ARG A 24 -12.55 -24.17 4.76
C ARG A 24 -13.34 -23.13 5.57
N CYS A 25 -13.94 -23.53 6.68
CA CYS A 25 -14.66 -22.62 7.57
C CYS A 25 -13.70 -21.59 8.18
N ILE A 26 -12.53 -22.03 8.67
CA ILE A 26 -11.49 -21.16 9.22
C ILE A 26 -10.96 -20.19 8.16
N GLU A 27 -10.66 -20.67 6.95
CA GLU A 27 -10.23 -19.82 5.83
C GLU A 27 -11.25 -18.73 5.54
N ARG A 28 -12.54 -19.08 5.53
CA ARG A 28 -13.63 -18.11 5.31
C ARG A 28 -13.75 -17.08 6.43
N CYS A 29 -13.49 -17.47 7.69
CA CYS A 29 -13.43 -16.53 8.83
C CYS A 29 -12.26 -15.55 8.72
N GLN A 30 -11.13 -15.97 8.13
CA GLN A 30 -9.92 -15.15 8.00
C GLN A 30 -9.90 -14.32 6.71
N ALA A 31 -10.66 -14.72 5.69
CA ALA A 31 -10.68 -14.08 4.37
C ALA A 31 -10.97 -12.57 4.41
N PRO A 32 -11.95 -12.04 5.18
CA PRO A 32 -12.19 -10.59 5.22
C PRO A 32 -11.00 -9.81 5.78
N LEU A 33 -10.31 -10.35 6.79
CA LEU A 33 -9.12 -9.74 7.37
C LEU A 33 -7.95 -9.73 6.37
N ALA A 34 -7.73 -10.85 5.69
CA ALA A 34 -6.70 -10.95 4.66
C ALA A 34 -6.96 -9.99 3.49
N GLN A 35 -8.22 -9.87 3.05
CA GLN A 35 -8.62 -8.93 2.00
C GLN A 35 -8.44 -7.46 2.44
N ALA A 36 -8.83 -7.12 3.68
CA ALA A 36 -8.59 -5.80 4.24
C ALA A 36 -7.11 -5.43 4.23
N GLN A 37 -6.26 -6.37 4.64
CA GLN A 37 -4.82 -6.17 4.63
C GLN A 37 -4.28 -6.00 3.21
N ALA A 38 -4.74 -6.80 2.25
CA ALA A 38 -4.35 -6.67 0.84
C ALA A 38 -4.72 -5.31 0.25
N ILE A 39 -5.90 -4.76 0.58
CA ILE A 39 -6.33 -3.43 0.12
C ILE A 39 -5.38 -2.34 0.63
N VAL A 40 -5.10 -2.34 1.94
CA VAL A 40 -4.22 -1.33 2.55
C VAL A 40 -2.80 -1.45 1.99
N THR A 41 -2.27 -2.66 1.90
CA THR A 41 -0.92 -2.89 1.35
C THR A 41 -0.83 -2.43 -0.09
N ALA A 42 -1.78 -2.79 -0.95
CA ALA A 42 -1.76 -2.40 -2.36
C ALA A 42 -1.79 -0.88 -2.56
N GLU A 43 -2.58 -0.17 -1.75
CA GLU A 43 -2.65 1.29 -1.81
C GLU A 43 -1.36 1.96 -1.33
N LEU A 44 -0.73 1.43 -0.28
CA LEU A 44 0.58 1.89 0.19
C LEU A 44 1.71 1.58 -0.80
N GLU A 45 1.70 0.41 -1.43
CA GLU A 45 2.67 0.02 -2.45
C GLU A 45 2.58 0.95 -3.66
N ARG A 46 1.36 1.23 -4.15
CA ARG A 46 1.14 2.18 -5.25
C ARG A 46 1.67 3.59 -4.93
N PHE A 47 1.48 4.03 -3.69
CA PHE A 47 2.00 5.32 -3.24
C PHE A 47 3.53 5.34 -3.19
N GLN A 48 4.14 4.32 -2.58
CA GLN A 48 5.60 4.18 -2.50
C GLN A 48 6.24 4.09 -3.89
N ASP A 49 5.67 3.31 -4.79
CA ASP A 49 6.13 3.11 -6.15
C ASP A 49 6.09 4.43 -6.97
N ARG A 50 5.07 5.27 -6.77
CA ARG A 50 5.01 6.62 -7.35
C ARG A 50 6.07 7.55 -6.78
N LEU A 51 6.28 7.54 -5.46
CA LEU A 51 7.31 8.35 -4.81
C LEU A 51 8.70 7.94 -5.30
N SER A 52 9.03 6.65 -5.28
CA SER A 52 10.33 6.12 -5.72
C SER A 52 10.64 6.47 -7.16
N ARG A 53 9.67 6.33 -8.08
CA ARG A 53 9.86 6.74 -9.48
C ARG A 53 10.05 8.25 -9.64
N CYS A 54 9.37 9.06 -8.82
CA CYS A 54 9.53 10.51 -8.86
C CYS A 54 10.95 10.91 -8.44
N THR A 55 11.43 10.34 -7.33
CA THR A 55 12.80 10.54 -6.83
C THR A 55 13.84 10.07 -7.85
N LEU A 56 13.65 8.90 -8.45
CA LEU A 56 14.57 8.36 -9.46
C LEU A 56 14.65 9.29 -10.68
N ARG A 57 13.51 9.81 -11.15
CA ARG A 57 13.51 10.78 -12.26
C ARG A 57 14.29 12.05 -11.91
N CYS A 58 14.13 12.58 -10.69
CA CYS A 58 14.92 13.75 -10.27
C CYS A 58 16.42 13.46 -10.23
N ASP A 59 16.80 12.26 -9.79
CA ASP A 59 18.21 11.82 -9.74
C ASP A 59 18.79 11.67 -11.16
N ASP A 60 18.04 11.06 -12.08
CA ASP A 60 18.44 10.93 -13.48
C ASP A 60 18.58 12.30 -14.17
N GLU A 61 17.60 13.20 -14.00
CA GLU A 61 17.68 14.58 -14.51
C GLU A 61 18.90 15.35 -13.95
N ALA A 62 19.25 15.11 -12.68
CA ALA A 62 20.43 15.72 -12.07
C ALA A 62 21.74 15.14 -12.64
N LYS A 63 21.80 13.82 -12.89
CA LYS A 63 22.96 13.18 -13.53
C LYS A 63 23.15 13.69 -14.95
N ASP A 64 22.09 13.74 -15.75
CA ASP A 64 22.13 14.24 -17.13
C ASP A 64 22.65 15.67 -17.18
N ALA A 65 22.21 16.52 -16.23
CA ALA A 65 22.69 17.90 -16.12
C ALA A 65 24.19 17.99 -15.77
N LEU A 66 24.70 17.13 -14.89
CA LEU A 66 26.13 17.06 -14.58
C LEU A 66 26.95 16.58 -15.79
N GLU A 67 26.47 15.57 -16.51
CA GLU A 67 27.11 15.04 -17.72
C GLU A 67 27.13 16.09 -18.86
N ALA A 68 26.11 16.94 -18.92
CA ALA A 68 26.06 18.09 -19.83
C ALA A 68 27.01 19.24 -19.43
N GLY A 69 27.71 19.14 -18.29
CA GLY A 69 28.66 20.14 -17.81
C GLY A 69 28.03 21.29 -17.02
N GLU A 70 26.79 21.14 -16.54
CA GLU A 70 26.17 22.14 -15.66
C GLU A 70 26.93 22.23 -14.31
N ALA A 71 26.91 23.42 -13.70
CA ALA A 71 27.58 23.65 -12.43
C ALA A 71 26.91 22.84 -11.30
N GLN A 72 27.72 22.07 -10.54
CA GLN A 72 27.25 21.18 -9.47
C GLN A 72 26.30 21.86 -8.46
N ALA A 73 26.59 23.11 -8.09
CA ALA A 73 25.75 23.87 -7.15
C ALA A 73 24.33 24.14 -7.73
N GLY A 74 24.26 24.45 -9.03
CA GLY A 74 22.99 24.66 -9.73
C GLY A 74 22.19 23.36 -9.86
N VAL A 75 22.87 22.26 -10.22
CA VAL A 75 22.25 20.93 -10.29
C VAL A 75 21.69 20.51 -8.93
N ARG A 76 22.44 20.72 -7.85
CA ARG A 76 21.97 20.37 -6.50
C ARG A 76 20.73 21.15 -6.10
N GLY A 77 20.69 22.46 -6.39
CA GLY A 77 19.49 23.26 -6.15
C GLY A 77 18.28 22.79 -6.96
N ARG A 78 18.47 22.37 -8.22
CA ARG A 78 17.41 21.80 -9.06
C ARG A 78 16.93 20.45 -8.53
N LEU A 79 17.84 19.59 -8.10
CA LEU A 79 17.51 18.30 -7.48
C LEU A 79 16.66 18.50 -6.21
N ASP A 80 17.08 19.38 -5.31
CA ASP A 80 16.35 19.66 -4.07
C ASP A 80 14.93 20.19 -4.36
N ALA A 81 14.79 21.11 -5.33
CA ALA A 81 13.49 21.61 -5.78
C ALA A 81 12.62 20.51 -6.41
N CYS A 82 13.21 19.62 -7.22
CA CYS A 82 12.50 18.49 -7.83
C CYS A 82 11.98 17.51 -6.77
N LEU A 83 12.81 17.17 -5.78
CA LEU A 83 12.43 16.30 -4.67
C LEU A 83 11.32 16.91 -3.80
N ALA A 84 11.39 18.22 -3.54
CA ALA A 84 10.32 18.94 -2.84
C ALA A 84 8.99 18.88 -3.62
N ALA A 85 9.03 19.14 -4.94
CA ALA A 85 7.86 19.03 -5.80
C ALA A 85 7.30 17.60 -5.86
N CYS A 86 8.16 16.58 -5.87
CA CYS A 86 7.75 15.17 -5.74
C CYS A 86 7.00 14.92 -4.42
N GLY A 87 7.53 15.41 -3.30
CA GLY A 87 6.90 15.33 -1.99
C GLY A 87 5.52 15.98 -1.98
N ASP A 88 5.41 17.22 -2.46
CA ASP A 88 4.15 17.97 -2.56
C ASP A 88 3.12 17.24 -3.43
N ALA A 89 3.55 16.69 -4.56
CA ALA A 89 2.69 15.91 -5.44
C ALA A 89 2.17 14.65 -4.73
N GLN A 90 3.01 13.94 -3.98
CA GLN A 90 2.56 12.78 -3.20
C GLN A 90 1.61 13.17 -2.08
N LEU A 91 1.88 14.25 -1.33
CA LEU A 91 1.00 14.71 -0.25
C LEU A 91 -0.42 15.02 -0.76
N ARG A 92 -0.55 15.57 -1.97
CA ARG A 92 -1.86 15.78 -2.62
C ARG A 92 -2.61 14.49 -2.94
N LEU A 93 -1.91 13.36 -3.09
CA LEU A 93 -2.51 12.05 -3.38
C LEU A 93 -2.95 11.30 -2.12
N VAL A 94 -2.42 11.65 -0.93
CA VAL A 94 -2.73 10.99 0.34
C VAL A 94 -4.24 10.96 0.65
N PRO A 95 -5.00 12.07 0.52
CA PRO A 95 -6.44 12.04 0.78
C PRO A 95 -7.19 11.10 -0.16
N ALA A 96 -6.82 11.07 -1.44
CA ALA A 96 -7.43 10.17 -2.42
C ALA A 96 -7.10 8.70 -2.13
N MET A 97 -5.87 8.40 -1.72
CA MET A 97 -5.47 7.07 -1.27
C MET A 97 -6.28 6.63 -0.04
N ALA A 98 -6.39 7.49 0.96
CA ALA A 98 -7.16 7.21 2.17
C ALA A 98 -8.63 6.92 1.85
N ARG A 99 -9.25 7.68 0.93
CA ARG A 99 -10.62 7.41 0.46
C ARG A 99 -10.75 6.05 -0.21
N ARG A 100 -9.86 5.68 -1.13
CA ARG A 100 -9.89 4.36 -1.78
C ARG A 100 -9.74 3.22 -0.78
N MET A 101 -8.87 3.37 0.22
CA MET A 101 -8.74 2.39 1.31
C MET A 101 -10.04 2.28 2.10
N GLN A 102 -10.64 3.40 2.51
CA GLN A 102 -11.90 3.41 3.25
C GLN A 102 -13.04 2.77 2.46
N GLU A 103 -13.19 3.12 1.18
CA GLU A 103 -14.20 2.55 0.28
C GLU A 103 -14.00 1.06 0.08
N GLY A 104 -12.75 0.62 -0.16
CA GLY A 104 -12.42 -0.80 -0.30
C GLY A 104 -12.71 -1.60 0.97
N LEU A 105 -12.37 -1.05 2.14
CA LEU A 105 -12.64 -1.69 3.42
C LEU A 105 -14.15 -1.74 3.73
N ALA A 106 -14.90 -0.70 3.38
CA ALA A 106 -16.35 -0.66 3.57
C ALA A 106 -17.10 -1.66 2.66
N ALA A 107 -16.51 -2.03 1.52
CA ALA A 107 -17.07 -3.01 0.60
C ALA A 107 -16.83 -4.48 1.02
N LEU A 108 -16.04 -4.73 2.06
CA LEU A 108 -15.78 -6.09 2.53
C LEU A 108 -17.01 -6.69 3.23
N PRO A 109 -17.37 -7.95 2.94
CA PRO A 109 -18.43 -8.63 3.68
C PRO A 109 -18.03 -8.76 5.16
N GLN A 110 -18.98 -8.45 6.05
CA GLN A 110 -18.81 -8.63 7.51
C GLN A 110 -18.89 -10.10 7.92
#